data_AF-A0A3N0W756-F1
#
_entry.id   AF-A0A3N0W756-F1
#
_cell.length_a   1.000
_cell.length_b   1.000
_cell.length_c   1.000
_cell.angle_alpha   90.00
_cell.angle_beta   90.00
_cell.angle_gamma   90.00
#
_symmetry.space_group_name_H-M   'P 1'
#
loop_
_entity.id
_entity.type
_entity.pdbx_description
1 polymer ?
#
loop_
_entity_poly.entity_id
_entity_poly.type
_entity_poly.pdbx_seq_one_letter_code
_entity_poly.pdbx_strand_id
1 'polypeptide(L)'
;MKSKILLIVLSLFLLYCTSENREKKIMAVGKELLNLDPPSIRSTHNIVFVGEGLKQKIKELKNQNSNFSFQIISGDLEYPYGDFQADNVLILNNGFQKVDIRLKYNPAKNKFDILGFKTE
;
A
#
# COMPACT_ATOMS: atom_id res chain seq x y z
N MET A 1 -34.93 -3.23 -31.25
CA MET A 1 -33.45 -3.19 -31.05
C MET A 1 -32.93 -1.93 -30.34
N LYS A 2 -33.51 -0.74 -30.54
CA LYS A 2 -33.00 0.52 -29.96
C LYS A 2 -33.04 0.60 -28.41
N SER A 3 -33.95 -0.12 -27.75
CA SER A 3 -34.11 -0.10 -26.29
C SER A 3 -33.03 -0.88 -25.50
N LYS A 4 -32.36 -1.86 -26.11
CA LYS A 4 -31.34 -2.67 -25.41
C LYS A 4 -29.98 -1.97 -25.34
N ILE A 5 -29.68 -1.11 -26.32
CA ILE A 5 -28.44 -0.33 -26.38
C ILE A 5 -28.43 0.74 -25.27
N LEU A 6 -29.57 1.38 -25.00
CA LEU A 6 -29.71 2.35 -23.93
C LEU A 6 -29.38 1.74 -22.54
N LEU A 7 -29.80 0.49 -22.31
CA LEU A 7 -29.56 -0.20 -21.04
C LEU A 7 -28.07 -0.53 -20.82
N ILE A 8 -27.36 -0.89 -21.89
CA ILE A 8 -25.91 -1.18 -21.87
C ILE A 8 -25.10 0.09 -21.61
N VAL A 9 -25.49 1.21 -22.23
CA VAL A 9 -24.85 2.51 -21.99
C VAL A 9 -25.07 2.98 -20.55
N LEU A 10 -26.28 2.76 -20.00
CA LEU A 10 -26.58 3.09 -18.60
C LEU A 10 -25.81 2.21 -17.61
N SER A 11 -25.62 0.91 -17.90
CA SER A 11 -24.85 0.02 -17.02
C SER A 11 -23.35 0.36 -17.01
N LEU A 12 -22.80 0.79 -18.16
CA LEU A 12 -21.41 1.24 -18.25
C LEU A 12 -21.18 2.54 -17.47
N PHE A 13 -22.16 3.45 -17.45
CA PHE A 13 -22.09 4.70 -16.69
C PHE A 13 -22.08 4.47 -15.17
N LEU A 14 -22.86 3.49 -14.69
CA LEU A 14 -22.90 3.13 -13.27
C LEU A 14 -21.60 2.46 -12.80
N LEU A 15 -20.91 1.72 -13.66
CA LEU A 15 -19.60 1.14 -13.34
C LEU A 15 -18.50 2.21 -13.26
N TYR A 16 -18.58 3.26 -14.09
CA TYR A 16 -17.59 4.35 -14.12
C TYR A 16 -17.68 5.28 -12.89
N CYS A 17 -18.84 5.36 -12.24
CA CYS A 17 -19.06 6.28 -11.10
C CYS A 17 -18.54 5.76 -9.75
N THR A 18 -18.06 4.51 -9.68
CA THR A 18 -17.60 3.88 -8.41
C THR A 18 -16.08 3.89 -8.20
N SER A 19 -15.30 4.29 -9.21
CA SER A 19 -13.84 4.39 -9.12
C SER A 19 -13.40 5.74 -8.53
N GLU A 20 -14.04 6.83 -8.96
CA GLU A 20 -13.68 8.20 -8.58
C GLU A 20 -13.80 8.46 -7.07
N ASN A 21 -14.79 7.83 -6.42
CA ASN A 21 -15.06 8.01 -5.00
C ASN A 21 -14.08 7.23 -4.11
N ARG A 22 -13.48 6.15 -4.61
CA ARG A 22 -12.43 5.39 -3.91
C ARG A 22 -11.11 6.14 -3.95
N GLU A 23 -10.75 6.67 -5.12
CA GLU A 23 -9.52 7.41 -5.35
C GLU A 23 -9.47 8.71 -4.53
N LYS A 24 -10.56 9.48 -4.49
CA LYS A 24 -10.68 10.69 -3.66
C LYS A 24 -10.58 10.38 -2.15
N LYS A 25 -11.14 9.26 -1.68
CA LYS A 25 -11.05 8.84 -0.27
C LYS A 25 -9.64 8.38 0.10
N ILE A 26 -8.93 7.72 -0.81
CA ILE A 26 -7.53 7.30 -0.66
C ILE A 26 -6.59 8.52 -0.60
N MET A 27 -6.83 9.54 -1.43
CA MET A 27 -6.07 10.80 -1.39
C MET A 27 -6.31 11.63 -0.13
N ALA A 28 -7.55 11.68 0.37
CA ALA A 28 -7.90 12.48 1.55
C ALA A 28 -7.25 11.96 2.84
N VAL A 29 -7.17 10.63 3.01
CA VAL A 29 -6.56 10.01 4.20
C VAL A 29 -5.03 10.00 4.11
N GLY A 30 -4.45 9.93 2.92
CA GLY A 30 -3.00 10.06 2.71
C GLY A 30 -2.45 11.45 3.05
N LYS A 31 -3.24 12.51 2.81
CA LYS A 31 -2.88 13.89 3.17
C LYS A 31 -2.89 14.15 4.68
N GLU A 32 -3.77 13.48 5.43
CA GLU A 32 -3.91 13.69 6.88
C GLU A 32 -2.74 13.08 7.69
N LEU A 33 -2.01 12.12 7.10
CA LEU A 33 -0.85 11.46 7.72
C LEU A 33 0.46 12.25 7.59
N LEU A 34 0.51 13.27 6.73
CA LEU A 34 1.73 14.01 6.38
C LEU A 34 1.56 15.51 6.64
N ASN A 35 1.34 15.95 7.89
CA ASN A 35 1.51 17.35 8.31
C ASN A 35 2.98 17.83 8.18
N LEU A 36 3.59 17.62 7.03
CA LEU A 36 4.91 18.06 6.60
C LEU A 36 4.74 18.47 5.14
N ASP A 37 4.97 19.75 4.86
CA ASP A 37 4.83 20.36 3.54
C ASP A 37 5.40 19.47 2.42
N PRO A 38 4.70 19.33 1.27
CA PRO A 38 5.08 18.36 0.27
C PRO A 38 6.26 18.86 -0.56
N PRO A 39 7.40 18.15 -0.62
CA PRO A 39 8.27 18.26 -1.77
C PRO A 39 7.60 17.48 -2.91
N SER A 40 7.03 18.21 -3.87
CA SER A 40 6.58 17.77 -5.21
C SER A 40 6.65 16.25 -5.47
N ILE A 41 5.66 15.48 -4.99
CA ILE A 41 5.62 14.03 -5.21
C ILE A 41 5.08 13.77 -6.61
N ARG A 42 6.00 13.54 -7.56
CA ARG A 42 5.73 13.05 -8.94
C ARG A 42 5.53 11.53 -9.01
N SER A 43 5.11 10.90 -7.92
CA SER A 43 5.10 9.45 -7.78
C SER A 43 3.87 8.99 -7.02
N THR A 44 2.77 8.76 -7.74
CA THR A 44 1.54 8.13 -7.25
C THR A 44 1.73 6.61 -7.11
N HIS A 45 2.70 6.17 -6.31
CA HIS A 45 2.86 4.76 -6.03
C HIS A 45 2.13 4.41 -4.72
N ASN A 46 0.93 3.85 -4.90
CA ASN A 46 0.19 2.99 -3.98
C ASN A 46 0.32 3.32 -2.48
N ILE A 47 -0.63 4.11 -1.96
CA ILE A 47 -0.76 4.36 -0.52
C ILE A 47 -1.18 3.05 0.16
N VAL A 48 -0.23 2.36 0.80
CA VAL A 48 -0.46 1.16 1.59
C VAL A 48 -0.96 1.55 2.98
N PHE A 49 -2.17 1.13 3.33
CA PHE A 49 -2.72 1.30 4.68
C PHE A 49 -2.01 0.37 5.67
N VAL A 50 -1.04 0.93 6.38
CA VAL A 50 -0.38 0.28 7.52
C VAL A 50 -1.36 0.26 8.70
N GLY A 51 -1.66 -0.92 9.26
CA GLY A 51 -2.52 -1.02 10.44
C GLY A 51 -1.91 -0.33 11.68
N GLU A 52 -2.75 0.11 12.61
CA GLU A 52 -2.32 0.90 13.79
C GLU A 52 -1.22 0.21 14.63
N GLY A 53 -1.27 -1.11 14.79
CA GLY A 53 -0.23 -1.84 15.53
C GLY A 53 1.16 -1.73 14.90
N LEU A 54 1.24 -1.85 13.56
CA LEU A 54 2.52 -1.70 12.85
C LEU A 54 2.98 -0.23 12.83
N LYS A 55 2.06 0.73 12.73
CA LYS A 55 2.38 2.17 12.88
C LYS A 55 2.98 2.48 14.25
N GLN A 56 2.35 1.99 15.33
CA GLN A 56 2.85 2.15 16.69
C GLN A 56 4.24 1.53 16.82
N LYS A 57 4.43 0.31 16.29
CA LYS A 57 5.74 -0.35 16.37
C LYS A 57 6.83 0.39 15.61
N ILE A 58 6.54 0.91 14.42
CA ILE A 58 7.46 1.76 13.66
C ILE A 58 7.82 3.02 14.45
N LYS A 59 6.84 3.65 15.12
CA LYS A 59 7.09 4.83 15.96
C LYS A 59 7.99 4.52 17.15
N GLU A 60 7.75 3.40 17.84
CA GLU A 60 8.63 2.92 18.91
C GLU A 60 10.06 2.69 18.42
N LEU A 61 10.21 2.00 17.29
CA LEU A 61 11.54 1.69 16.71
C LEU A 61 12.29 2.96 16.29
N LYS A 62 11.60 3.95 15.72
CA LYS A 62 12.18 5.27 15.40
C LYS A 62 12.64 6.01 16.64
N ASN A 63 11.88 5.94 17.73
CA ASN A 63 12.26 6.61 18.98
C ASN A 63 13.48 5.95 19.64
N GLN A 64 13.66 4.64 19.47
CA GLN A 64 14.78 3.88 20.00
C GLN A 64 16.05 4.02 19.14
N ASN A 65 15.88 4.24 17.84
CA ASN A 65 16.99 4.31 16.90
C ASN A 65 16.70 5.33 15.80
N SER A 66 17.43 6.45 15.82
CA SER A 66 17.29 7.52 14.83
C SER A 66 17.61 7.09 13.39
N ASN A 67 18.38 6.02 13.23
CA ASN A 67 18.72 5.47 11.91
C ASN A 67 17.64 4.52 11.38
N PHE A 68 16.58 4.28 12.16
CA PHE A 68 15.47 3.45 11.70
C PHE A 68 14.73 4.12 10.54
N SER A 69 14.68 3.42 9.42
CA SER A 69 13.91 3.78 8.25
C SER A 69 13.04 2.61 7.81
N PHE A 70 11.97 2.94 7.09
CA PHE A 70 11.13 1.94 6.44
C PHE A 70 10.66 2.47 5.09
N GLN A 71 10.40 1.56 4.17
CA GLN A 71 9.79 1.86 2.88
C GLN A 71 8.89 0.71 2.45
N ILE A 72 7.92 1.01 1.59
CA ILE A 72 7.06 0.00 0.98
C ILE A 72 7.25 0.09 -0.53
N ILE A 73 7.58 -1.03 -1.15
CA ILE A 73 7.68 -1.15 -2.60
C ILE A 73 6.58 -2.07 -3.11
N SER A 74 6.01 -1.77 -4.27
CA SER A 74 5.04 -2.66 -4.91
C SER A 74 5.75 -3.81 -5.63
N GLY A 75 5.10 -4.97 -5.64
CA GLY A 75 5.64 -6.21 -6.17
C GLY A 75 6.18 -7.13 -5.08
N ASP A 76 7.07 -8.04 -5.49
CA ASP A 76 7.64 -9.08 -4.66
C ASP A 76 9.18 -8.95 -4.60
N LEU A 77 9.81 -9.71 -3.72
CA LEU A 77 11.25 -9.89 -3.72
C LEU A 77 11.73 -10.59 -4.99
N GLU A 78 13.00 -10.39 -5.34
CA GLU A 78 13.63 -11.13 -6.42
C GLU A 78 13.87 -12.59 -6.04
N TYR A 79 13.93 -13.47 -7.04
CA TYR A 79 14.32 -14.86 -6.86
C TYR A 79 15.72 -14.95 -6.20
N PRO A 80 15.96 -15.88 -5.25
CA PRO A 80 15.09 -16.98 -4.81
C PRO A 80 14.13 -16.64 -3.65
N TYR A 81 14.03 -15.38 -3.25
CA TYR A 81 13.30 -14.98 -2.05
C TYR A 81 11.84 -14.63 -2.29
N GLY A 82 11.50 -14.21 -3.52
CA GLY A 82 10.13 -14.03 -3.97
C GLY A 82 9.65 -15.13 -4.91
N ASP A 83 8.33 -15.26 -4.99
CA ASP A 83 7.62 -16.24 -5.84
C ASP A 83 6.49 -15.56 -6.65
N PHE A 84 6.53 -14.23 -6.75
CA PHE A 84 5.55 -13.36 -7.41
C PHE A 84 4.14 -13.39 -6.81
N GLN A 85 3.97 -13.88 -5.58
CA GLN A 85 2.67 -13.85 -4.90
C GLN A 85 2.45 -12.65 -3.98
N ALA A 86 3.50 -11.89 -3.65
CA ALA A 86 3.36 -10.69 -2.84
C ALA A 86 2.89 -9.50 -3.69
N ASP A 87 2.01 -8.69 -3.13
CA ASP A 87 1.56 -7.44 -3.77
C ASP A 87 2.52 -6.29 -3.44
N ASN A 88 3.13 -6.32 -2.26
CA ASN A 88 4.10 -5.34 -1.80
C ASN A 88 5.17 -5.98 -0.90
N VAL A 89 6.30 -5.29 -0.75
CA VAL A 89 7.34 -5.61 0.23
C VAL A 89 7.52 -4.42 1.18
N LEU A 90 7.41 -4.67 2.48
CA LEU A 90 7.79 -3.72 3.53
C LEU A 90 9.24 -3.95 3.91
N ILE A 91 10.06 -2.94 3.70
CA ILE A 91 11.50 -2.96 4.00
C ILE A 91 11.69 -2.16 5.28
N LEU A 92 12.27 -2.78 6.30
CA LEU A 92 12.64 -2.17 7.58
C LEU A 92 14.17 -2.16 7.69
N ASN A 93 14.77 -1.04 8.06
CA ASN A 93 16.21 -0.94 8.22
C ASN A 93 16.53 -0.15 9.49
N ASN A 94 17.33 -0.72 10.39
CA ASN A 94 17.76 -0.08 11.63
C ASN A 94 19.20 0.50 11.59
N GLY A 95 19.81 0.54 10.41
CA GLY A 95 21.20 0.95 10.18
C GLY A 95 22.22 -0.19 10.25
N PHE A 96 21.87 -1.32 10.86
CA PHE A 96 22.74 -2.50 11.00
C PHE A 96 22.17 -3.75 10.35
N GLN A 97 20.84 -3.85 10.34
CA GLN A 97 20.09 -4.98 9.83
C GLN A 97 18.93 -4.46 9.00
N LYS A 98 18.71 -5.14 7.88
CA LYS A 98 17.58 -4.90 7.00
C LYS A 98 16.67 -6.12 7.00
N VAL A 99 15.37 -5.89 7.06
CA VAL A 99 14.34 -6.93 7.02
C VAL A 99 13.34 -6.59 5.92
N ASP A 100 13.21 -7.48 4.96
CA ASP A 100 12.27 -7.36 3.85
C ASP A 100 11.10 -8.31 4.08
N ILE A 101 9.90 -7.77 4.26
CA ILE A 101 8.69 -8.53 4.60
C ILE A 101 7.75 -8.54 3.40
N ARG A 102 7.42 -9.73 2.91
CA ARG A 102 6.52 -9.95 1.78
C ARG A 102 5.07 -9.86 2.23
N LEU A 103 4.28 -8.99 1.61
CA LEU A 103 2.90 -8.67 2.00
C LEU A 103 1.92 -8.97 0.85
N LYS A 104 0.85 -9.71 1.16
CA LYS A 104 -0.27 -9.97 0.24
C LYS A 104 -1.56 -9.40 0.78
N TYR A 105 -2.24 -8.58 0.00
CA TYR A 105 -3.50 -8.00 0.40
C TYR A 105 -4.60 -9.06 0.43
N ASN A 106 -5.27 -9.17 1.56
CA ASN A 106 -6.43 -10.00 1.77
C ASN A 106 -7.70 -9.14 1.79
N PRO A 107 -8.48 -9.10 0.70
CA PRO A 107 -9.68 -8.25 0.61
C PRO A 107 -10.78 -8.69 1.57
N ALA A 108 -10.84 -9.97 1.95
CA ALA A 108 -11.85 -10.46 2.89
C ALA A 108 -11.63 -9.91 4.31
N LYS A 109 -10.36 -9.68 4.69
CA LYS A 109 -9.99 -9.10 5.99
C LYS A 109 -9.75 -7.60 5.93
N ASN A 110 -9.68 -7.01 4.73
CA ASN A 110 -9.22 -5.65 4.49
C ASN A 110 -7.84 -5.38 5.15
N LYS A 111 -6.91 -6.34 5.02
CA LYS A 111 -5.60 -6.36 5.69
C LYS A 111 -4.55 -7.03 4.80
N PHE A 112 -3.26 -6.82 5.10
CA PHE A 112 -2.17 -7.58 4.49
C PHE A 112 -1.84 -8.83 5.32
N ASP A 113 -1.78 -9.99 4.68
CA ASP A 113 -1.19 -11.20 5.23
C ASP A 113 0.32 -11.21 4.91
N ILE A 114 1.14 -11.75 5.83
CA ILE A 114 2.59 -11.89 5.64
C ILE A 114 2.86 -13.23 4.96
N LEU A 115 3.54 -13.22 3.82
CA LEU A 115 3.92 -14.44 3.10
C LEU A 115 5.27 -14.99 3.53
N GLY A 116 6.17 -14.13 3.99
CA GLY A 116 7.51 -14.48 4.38
C GLY A 116 8.38 -13.24 4.59
N PHE A 117 9.63 -13.46 4.96
CA PHE A 117 10.59 -12.38 5.13
C PHE A 117 12.01 -12.84 4.79
N LYS A 118 12.88 -11.87 4.51
CA LYS A 118 14.32 -12.03 4.37
C LYS A 118 15.03 -11.04 5.29
N THR A 119 16.18 -11.41 5.81
CA THR A 119 17.07 -10.52 6.56
C THR A 119 18.39 -10.37 5.83
N GLU A 120 18.99 -9.19 5.92
CA GLU A 120 20.35 -8.85 5.46
C GLU A 120 21.15 -8.22 6.60
#